data_AF-A0A239QWV6-F1
#
_entry.id   AF-A0A239QWV6-F1
#
_cell.length_a   1.000
_cell.length_b   1.000
_cell.length_c   1.000
_cell.angle_alpha   90.00
_cell.angle_beta   90.00
_cell.angle_gamma   90.00
#
_symmetry.space_group_name_H-M   'P 1'
#
loop_
_entity.id
_entity.type
_entity.pdbx_description
1 polymer ?
#
loop_
_entity_poly.entity_id
_entity_poly.type
_entity_poly.pdbx_seq_one_letter_code
_entity_poly.pdbx_strand_id
1 'polypeptide(L)'
;MQRRSPGNNYSHPGYYHITITISNRRAQSLGRIVGDLQYPDGHPDAPKVELTAIGKMVEYELRHSISRHYPVVEVQDYVVMPEHIHFILHVKNSIISKNGRETHLGQIIAGFKKGCNRRYWEIIGLTPNTPPSLSSSASASIPGSVVGSMPTSVSGSMFPAVSPQGPKAPSSASSGRPALFSSGYVDIIPLKEGQLDTQRAYIHSNPRNRLLRITNRSALFPQRNTIDTLVTPSALKGYLTKEHALRNNDTTTWNTLHNKLTIANSHVLCDSYGSLDLLTHRLLPVVCHRLDKPLFAQQKAACLNAAQQGAVLVSPRIAAGEQEIIDEAIALGFPVALIIDNGFPAIYHPSESRLALCASAHMLLITPWTYHYRHNNQEITVAECKTMNCIAQAICRTKDSWWK
;
A
#
# COMPACT_ATOMS: atom_id res chain seq x y z
N MET A 1 4.63 10.97 0.48
CA MET A 1 3.38 10.68 1.21
C MET A 1 3.52 11.29 2.60
N GLN A 2 2.89 12.45 2.83
CA GLN A 2 2.82 13.09 4.14
C GLN A 2 1.39 12.92 4.63
N ARG A 3 1.09 11.75 5.20
CA ARG A 3 -0.24 11.48 5.74
C ARG A 3 -0.14 11.67 7.25
N ARG A 4 -0.73 12.75 7.73
CA ARG A 4 -0.96 13.02 9.15
C ARG A 4 -2.44 12.80 9.43
N SER A 5 -2.79 12.19 10.55
CA SER A 5 -4.19 12.07 10.95
C SER A 5 -4.82 13.46 11.14
N PRO A 6 -5.84 13.85 10.33
CA PRO A 6 -6.49 15.17 10.45
C PRO A 6 -7.20 15.31 11.81
N GLY A 7 -7.04 16.47 12.46
CA GLY A 7 -7.71 16.75 13.74
C GLY A 7 -7.09 16.08 14.96
N ASN A 8 -6.03 15.28 14.81
CA ASN A 8 -5.39 14.65 15.96
C ASN A 8 -4.57 15.66 16.79
N ASN A 9 -4.68 15.56 18.12
CA ASN A 9 -3.85 16.35 19.03
C ASN A 9 -2.55 15.61 19.36
N TYR A 10 -1.46 16.02 18.73
CA TYR A 10 -0.13 15.41 18.84
C TYR A 10 0.61 15.73 20.15
N SER A 11 -0.04 16.38 21.12
CA SER A 11 0.46 16.52 22.50
C SER A 11 -0.09 15.45 23.45
N HIS A 12 -1.10 14.67 23.04
CA HIS A 12 -1.79 13.73 23.93
C HIS A 12 -0.96 12.48 24.23
N PRO A 13 -1.16 11.86 25.41
CA PRO A 13 -0.66 10.53 25.69
C PRO A 13 -1.19 9.48 24.70
N GLY A 14 -0.42 8.43 24.47
CA GLY A 14 -0.83 7.31 23.63
C GLY A 14 0.30 6.70 22.80
N TYR A 15 -0.09 5.81 21.90
CA TYR A 15 0.82 5.10 21.01
C TYR A 15 0.75 5.63 19.59
N TYR A 16 1.93 5.89 19.02
CA TYR A 16 2.11 6.53 17.74
C TYR A 16 3.01 5.67 16.86
N HIS A 17 2.46 5.11 15.78
CA HIS A 17 3.29 4.45 14.77
C HIS A 17 3.79 5.47 13.77
N ILE A 18 5.10 5.62 13.69
CA ILE A 18 5.78 6.61 12.87
C ILE A 18 6.55 5.92 11.76
N THR A 19 6.44 6.47 10.55
CA THR A 19 7.27 6.10 9.41
C THR A 19 8.03 7.31 8.89
N ILE A 20 9.35 7.21 8.78
CA ILE A 20 10.21 8.26 8.22
C ILE A 20 11.00 7.69 7.05
N THR A 21 10.90 8.32 5.89
CA THR A 21 11.66 7.94 4.69
C THR A 21 12.96 8.74 4.56
N ILE A 22 14.00 8.13 4.00
CA ILE A 22 15.22 8.86 3.61
C ILE A 22 14.94 9.79 2.42
N SER A 23 15.72 10.87 2.31
CA SER A 23 15.53 11.90 1.26
C SER A 23 15.95 11.40 -0.12
N ASN A 24 17.11 10.74 -0.20
CA ASN A 24 17.68 10.22 -1.44
C ASN A 24 17.86 8.70 -1.35
N ARG A 25 16.84 7.98 -1.82
CA ARG A 25 16.78 6.52 -1.73
C ARG A 25 17.83 5.78 -2.56
N ARG A 26 18.44 6.44 -3.55
CA ARG A 26 19.45 5.82 -4.42
C ARG A 26 20.86 5.99 -3.87
N ALA A 27 21.13 7.11 -3.19
CA ALA A 27 22.48 7.44 -2.73
C ALA A 27 22.74 7.07 -1.25
N GLN A 28 21.71 6.83 -0.44
CA GLN A 28 21.85 6.79 1.02
C GLN A 28 21.09 5.62 1.66
N SER A 29 21.55 4.38 1.46
CA SER A 29 20.88 3.23 2.09
C SER A 29 21.21 3.11 3.58
N LEU A 30 20.19 2.86 4.41
CA LEU A 30 20.35 2.52 5.82
C LEU A 30 20.77 1.05 6.02
N GLY A 31 20.60 0.19 5.02
CA GLY A 31 20.92 -1.23 5.12
C GLY A 31 20.70 -1.99 3.83
N ARG A 32 20.77 -3.31 3.90
CA ARG A 32 20.35 -4.22 2.84
C ARG A 32 19.56 -5.37 3.44
N ILE A 33 18.59 -5.88 2.68
CA ILE A 33 17.84 -7.07 3.08
C ILE A 33 18.71 -8.30 2.85
N VAL A 34 18.85 -9.15 3.85
CA VAL A 34 19.62 -10.41 3.82
C VAL A 34 18.80 -11.52 4.51
N GLY A 35 19.29 -12.76 4.44
CA GLY A 35 18.65 -13.94 5.03
C GLY A 35 17.85 -14.74 4.01
N ASP A 36 17.18 -15.78 4.50
CA ASP A 36 16.44 -16.75 3.69
C ASP A 36 15.01 -16.93 4.21
N LEU A 37 14.05 -16.94 3.27
CA LEU A 37 12.62 -17.06 3.53
C LEU A 37 12.24 -18.41 4.15
N GLN A 38 13.07 -19.45 4.03
CA GLN A 38 12.81 -20.76 4.63
C GLN A 38 12.89 -20.75 6.16
N TYR A 39 13.58 -19.78 6.75
CA TYR A 39 13.73 -19.70 8.20
C TYR A 39 12.65 -18.82 8.85
N PRO A 40 12.08 -19.26 9.99
CA PRO A 40 11.09 -18.49 10.74
C PRO A 40 11.72 -17.26 11.41
N ASP A 41 10.89 -16.30 11.83
CA ASP A 41 11.37 -15.12 12.54
C ASP A 41 12.11 -15.47 13.82
N GLY A 42 13.18 -14.73 14.10
CA GLY A 42 14.07 -14.96 15.24
C GLY A 42 15.23 -15.91 14.95
N HIS A 43 15.20 -16.68 13.85
CA HIS A 43 16.36 -17.49 13.44
C HIS A 43 17.52 -16.58 12.96
N PRO A 44 18.80 -16.92 13.21
CA PRO A 44 19.94 -16.12 12.76
C PRO A 44 19.95 -15.83 11.25
N ASP A 45 19.51 -16.79 10.45
CA ASP A 45 19.43 -16.70 8.99
C ASP A 45 18.05 -16.25 8.47
N ALA A 46 17.12 -15.90 9.37
CA ALA A 46 15.84 -15.33 8.98
C ALA A 46 16.02 -14.01 8.23
N PRO A 47 15.02 -13.61 7.41
CA PRO A 47 15.08 -12.35 6.69
C PRO A 47 15.24 -11.18 7.66
N LYS A 48 16.28 -10.38 7.46
CA LYS A 48 16.63 -9.25 8.33
C LYS A 48 17.27 -8.11 7.54
N VAL A 49 17.41 -6.96 8.19
CA VAL A 49 18.16 -5.84 7.62
C VAL A 49 19.57 -5.84 8.18
N GLU A 50 20.56 -6.00 7.31
CA GLU A 50 21.95 -5.74 7.67
C GLU A 50 22.23 -4.23 7.52
N LEU A 51 22.45 -3.55 8.64
CA LEU A 51 22.57 -2.10 8.69
C LEU A 51 23.93 -1.61 8.20
N THR A 52 23.92 -0.53 7.40
CA THR A 52 25.13 0.24 7.07
C THR A 52 25.59 1.05 8.29
N ALA A 53 26.74 1.72 8.19
CA ALA A 53 27.19 2.65 9.23
C ALA A 53 26.15 3.75 9.52
N ILE A 54 25.48 4.25 8.48
CA ILE A 54 24.40 5.24 8.62
C ILE A 54 23.19 4.60 9.32
N GLY A 55 22.79 3.38 8.94
CA GLY A 55 21.70 2.66 9.59
C GLY A 55 21.95 2.41 11.07
N LYS A 56 23.15 1.95 11.44
CA LYS A 56 23.56 1.75 12.84
C LYS A 56 23.53 3.06 13.64
N MET A 57 23.94 4.17 13.03
CA MET A 57 23.83 5.50 13.64
C MET A 57 22.37 5.90 13.88
N VAL A 58 21.48 5.69 12.89
CA VAL A 58 20.05 5.98 13.02
C VAL A 58 19.41 5.12 14.11
N GLU A 59 19.70 3.82 14.14
CA GLU A 59 19.23 2.91 15.18
C GLU A 59 19.69 3.37 16.57
N TYR A 60 20.96 3.75 16.70
CA TYR A 60 21.49 4.27 17.96
C TYR A 60 20.73 5.54 18.40
N GLU A 61 20.56 6.52 17.51
CA GLU A 61 19.82 7.76 17.81
C GLU A 61 18.37 7.45 18.21
N LEU A 62 17.74 6.48 17.55
CA LEU A 62 16.37 6.10 17.83
C LEU A 62 16.23 5.52 19.25
N ARG A 63 17.13 4.59 19.61
CA ARG A 63 17.11 3.92 20.92
C ARG A 63 17.46 4.83 22.10
N HIS A 64 18.32 5.84 21.89
CA HIS A 64 18.92 6.58 23.00
C HIS A 64 18.54 8.05 23.05
N SER A 65 18.43 8.74 21.91
CA SER A 65 18.33 10.20 21.91
C SER A 65 16.93 10.70 22.24
N ILE A 66 15.89 10.00 21.84
CA ILE A 66 14.50 10.42 22.08
C ILE A 66 14.21 10.43 23.58
N SER A 67 14.36 9.29 24.26
CA SER A 67 14.10 9.15 25.71
C SER A 67 15.02 10.02 26.57
N ARG A 68 16.28 10.23 26.14
CA ARG A 68 17.21 11.15 26.82
C ARG A 68 16.75 12.61 26.80
N HIS A 69 16.08 13.06 25.74
CA HIS A 69 15.58 14.43 25.63
C HIS A 69 14.15 14.58 26.14
N TYR A 70 13.36 13.52 26.07
CA TYR A 70 11.96 13.48 26.46
C TYR A 70 11.70 12.20 27.29
N PRO A 71 11.97 12.20 28.61
CA PRO A 71 11.86 11.01 29.46
C PRO A 71 10.45 10.38 29.50
N VAL A 72 9.41 11.16 29.20
CA VAL A 72 8.02 10.71 29.10
C VAL A 72 7.69 9.97 27.79
N VAL A 73 8.67 9.88 26.88
CA VAL A 73 8.52 9.26 25.56
C VAL A 73 9.47 8.08 25.43
N GLU A 74 8.90 6.94 25.09
CA GLU A 74 9.59 5.67 24.98
C GLU A 74 9.42 5.10 23.57
N VAL A 75 10.52 4.58 22.99
CA VAL A 75 10.45 3.79 21.76
C VAL A 75 10.16 2.35 22.17
N GLN A 76 8.97 1.86 21.83
CA GLN A 76 8.54 0.50 22.18
C GLN A 76 9.11 -0.54 21.21
N ASP A 77 8.94 -0.30 19.91
CA ASP A 77 9.34 -1.22 18.84
C ASP A 77 9.82 -0.41 17.64
N TYR A 78 10.70 -1.00 16.83
CA TYR A 78 11.19 -0.36 15.62
C TYR A 78 11.77 -1.36 14.62
N VAL A 79 11.85 -0.94 13.37
CA VAL A 79 12.66 -1.56 12.33
C VAL A 79 13.30 -0.48 11.46
N VAL A 80 14.59 -0.62 11.18
CA VAL A 80 15.32 0.24 10.24
C VAL A 80 15.41 -0.49 8.91
N MET A 81 14.59 -0.08 7.94
CA MET A 81 14.58 -0.61 6.58
C MET A 81 15.58 0.16 5.70
N PRO A 82 16.00 -0.40 4.54
CA PRO A 82 16.99 0.25 3.69
C PRO A 82 16.65 1.70 3.30
N GLU A 83 15.37 2.01 3.03
CA GLU A 83 14.93 3.33 2.57
C GLU A 83 13.99 4.09 3.54
N HIS A 84 13.69 3.51 4.69
CA HIS A 84 12.78 4.11 5.67
C HIS A 84 12.93 3.46 7.04
N ILE A 85 12.36 4.06 8.07
CA ILE A 85 12.27 3.47 9.40
C ILE A 85 10.82 3.47 9.86
N HIS A 86 10.43 2.41 10.54
CA HIS A 86 9.17 2.32 11.28
C HIS A 86 9.47 2.21 12.77
N PHE A 87 8.70 2.89 13.61
CA PHE A 87 8.82 2.73 15.06
C PHE A 87 7.54 3.16 15.78
N ILE A 88 7.31 2.56 16.96
CA ILE A 88 6.20 2.89 17.85
C ILE A 88 6.74 3.75 18.99
N LEU A 89 6.17 4.94 19.15
CA LEU A 89 6.39 5.78 20.32
C LEU A 89 5.24 5.62 21.30
N HIS A 90 5.57 5.40 22.56
CA HIS A 90 4.64 5.50 23.68
C HIS A 90 4.89 6.83 24.41
N VAL A 91 3.89 7.72 24.36
CA VAL A 91 3.88 8.99 25.07
C VAL A 91 3.05 8.80 26.34
N LYS A 92 3.69 8.76 27.50
CA LYS A 92 3.03 8.43 28.77
C LYS A 92 2.16 9.56 29.30
N ASN A 93 2.65 10.80 29.18
CA ASN A 93 2.03 12.02 29.66
C ASN A 93 2.20 13.14 28.62
N SER A 94 1.53 14.28 28.82
CA SER A 94 1.78 15.49 28.03
C SER A 94 3.27 15.78 27.91
N ILE A 95 3.73 16.03 26.68
CA ILE A 95 5.15 16.17 26.41
C ILE A 95 5.60 17.56 26.87
N ILE A 96 6.44 17.62 27.90
CA ILE A 96 7.07 18.85 28.37
C ILE A 96 8.51 18.89 27.88
N SER A 97 8.87 19.99 27.21
CA SER A 97 10.25 20.20 26.75
C SER A 97 11.15 20.71 27.88
N LYS A 98 12.48 20.69 27.68
CA LYS A 98 13.46 21.07 28.71
C LYS A 98 13.29 22.48 29.29
N ASN A 99 12.60 23.39 28.58
CA ASN A 99 12.33 24.75 29.05
C ASN A 99 10.99 24.89 29.78
N GLY A 100 10.35 23.77 30.15
CA GLY A 100 9.08 23.75 30.88
C GLY A 100 7.84 24.00 30.03
N ARG A 101 7.96 24.12 28.70
CA ARG A 101 6.81 24.33 27.81
C ARG A 101 6.27 23.03 27.27
N GLU A 102 4.95 22.94 27.17
CA GLU A 102 4.28 21.89 26.40
C GLU A 102 4.79 21.85 24.96
N THR A 103 4.94 20.65 24.44
CA THR A 103 5.36 20.40 23.07
C THR A 103 4.55 19.26 22.46
N HIS A 104 4.82 18.97 21.20
CA HIS A 104 4.06 17.98 20.44
C HIS A 104 5.01 17.04 19.72
N LEU A 105 4.49 15.88 19.32
CA LEU A 105 5.23 14.82 18.63
C LEU A 105 6.10 15.32 17.47
N GLY A 106 5.57 16.25 16.66
CA GLY A 106 6.33 16.84 15.55
C GLY A 106 7.66 17.48 15.96
N GLN A 107 7.78 18.09 17.15
CA GLN A 107 9.04 18.63 17.65
C GLN A 107 10.02 17.53 18.06
N ILE A 108 9.53 16.44 18.65
CA ILE A 108 10.35 15.26 18.96
C ILE A 108 10.95 14.70 17.67
N ILE A 109 10.11 14.49 16.65
CA ILE A 109 10.56 13.97 15.35
C ILE A 109 11.55 14.93 14.68
N ALA A 110 11.31 16.25 14.75
CA ALA A 110 12.24 17.24 14.22
C ALA A 110 13.60 17.20 14.95
N GLY A 111 13.59 17.09 16.28
CA GLY A 111 14.80 16.95 17.10
C GLY A 111 15.58 15.68 16.76
N PHE A 112 14.90 14.54 16.65
CA PHE A 112 15.49 13.27 16.22
C PHE A 112 16.14 13.37 14.84
N LYS A 113 15.42 13.90 13.83
CA LYS A 113 15.97 14.12 12.48
C LYS A 113 17.20 15.04 12.50
N LYS A 114 17.18 16.09 13.33
CA LYS A 114 18.31 17.02 13.49
C LYS A 114 19.53 16.31 14.07
N GLY A 115 19.35 15.48 15.11
CA GLY A 115 20.41 14.68 15.71
C GLY A 115 21.06 13.73 14.70
N CYS A 116 20.23 12.98 13.97
CA CYS A 116 20.70 12.09 12.90
C CYS A 116 21.44 12.83 11.78
N ASN A 117 20.93 13.98 11.32
CA ASN A 117 21.58 14.76 10.27
C ASN A 117 22.98 15.23 10.67
N ARG A 118 23.17 15.67 11.92
CA ARG A 118 24.48 16.10 12.41
C ARG A 118 25.51 14.96 12.30
N ARG A 119 25.17 13.79 12.81
CA ARG A 119 26.05 12.60 12.75
C ARG A 119 26.21 12.05 11.34
N TYR A 120 25.16 12.12 10.54
CA TYR A 120 25.22 11.76 9.13
C TYR A 120 26.26 12.61 8.40
N TRP A 121 26.28 13.93 8.62
CA TRP A 121 27.28 14.83 8.05
C TRP A 121 28.70 14.48 8.48
N GLU A 122 28.91 14.09 9.73
CA GLU A 122 30.20 13.60 10.22
C GLU A 122 30.64 12.34 9.44
N ILE A 123 29.73 11.38 9.23
CA ILE A 123 30.00 10.13 8.49
C ILE A 123 30.39 10.40 7.03
N ILE A 124 29.78 11.39 6.38
CA ILE A 124 30.07 11.75 4.97
C ILE A 124 31.14 12.84 4.82
N GLY A 125 31.84 13.21 5.90
CA GLY A 125 32.96 14.15 5.86
C GLY A 125 32.57 15.65 5.78
N LEU A 126 31.30 16.00 6.02
CA LEU A 126 30.82 17.39 6.06
C LEU A 126 30.87 17.95 7.50
N THR A 127 32.06 18.28 7.98
CA THR A 127 32.25 18.89 9.31
C THR A 127 31.77 20.35 9.33
N PRO A 128 31.55 20.98 10.50
CA PRO A 128 31.13 22.39 10.59
C PRO A 128 32.04 23.38 9.84
N ASN A 129 33.31 23.02 9.60
CA ASN A 129 34.29 23.83 8.90
C ASN A 129 34.40 23.54 7.39
N THR A 130 33.58 22.63 6.84
CA THR A 130 33.52 22.41 5.40
C THR A 130 32.60 23.47 4.78
N PRO A 131 33.12 24.43 3.98
CA PRO A 131 32.26 25.39 3.30
C PRO A 131 31.31 24.63 2.36
N PRO A 132 30.07 25.13 2.15
CA PRO A 132 29.16 24.52 1.20
C PRO A 132 29.76 24.63 -0.20
N SER A 133 30.36 23.55 -0.70
CA SER A 133 30.83 23.49 -2.08
C SER A 133 29.60 23.42 -2.99
N LEU A 134 29.40 24.49 -3.77
CA LEU A 134 28.56 24.47 -4.97
C LEU A 134 29.10 23.39 -5.91
N SER A 135 28.54 22.19 -5.84
CA SER A 135 28.67 21.22 -6.94
C SER A 135 27.54 21.48 -7.93
N SER A 136 27.74 22.52 -8.74
CA SER A 136 27.09 22.58 -10.04
C SER A 136 27.65 21.43 -10.88
N SER A 137 26.72 20.63 -11.40
CA SER A 137 26.90 19.63 -12.44
C SER A 137 27.94 20.05 -13.47
N ALA A 138 28.98 19.23 -13.64
CA ALA A 138 29.76 19.22 -14.86
C ALA A 138 28.87 18.67 -15.98
N SER A 139 28.22 19.57 -16.70
CA SER A 139 27.61 19.32 -18.01
C SER A 139 28.43 20.06 -19.06
N ALA A 140 29.19 19.30 -19.83
CA ALA A 140 29.87 19.77 -21.02
C ALA A 140 28.85 20.07 -22.13
N SER A 141 28.80 21.33 -22.61
CA SER A 141 28.68 21.69 -24.05
C SER A 141 28.43 23.20 -24.29
N ILE A 142 29.44 23.88 -24.86
CA ILE A 142 29.49 24.81 -26.03
C ILE A 142 28.52 26.04 -26.11
N PRO A 143 29.00 27.24 -26.56
CA PRO A 143 28.32 28.53 -26.41
C PRO A 143 27.48 28.97 -27.63
N GLY A 144 26.45 29.79 -27.39
CA GLY A 144 25.77 30.53 -28.46
C GLY A 144 24.50 31.31 -28.06
N SER A 145 24.63 32.64 -28.08
CA SER A 145 23.64 33.66 -28.50
C SER A 145 22.44 34.09 -27.62
N VAL A 146 22.68 35.22 -26.94
CA VAL A 146 21.93 36.50 -26.82
C VAL A 146 20.42 36.66 -27.19
N VAL A 147 19.75 37.46 -26.33
CA VAL A 147 18.61 38.43 -26.49
C VAL A 147 17.18 37.96 -26.16
N GLY A 148 16.49 38.69 -25.27
CA GLY A 148 15.04 38.96 -25.43
C GLY A 148 14.17 39.09 -24.17
N SER A 149 13.90 40.33 -23.77
CA SER A 149 13.04 40.87 -22.71
C SER A 149 11.57 40.37 -22.62
N MET A 150 11.08 40.23 -21.37
CA MET A 150 9.81 40.69 -20.70
C MET A 150 8.59 41.25 -21.51
N PRO A 151 7.36 41.44 -20.94
CA PRO A 151 6.67 40.90 -19.73
C PRO A 151 5.12 40.69 -19.87
N THR A 152 4.43 40.47 -18.72
CA THR A 152 2.98 40.74 -18.39
C THR A 152 1.89 39.85 -19.05
N SER A 153 0.73 39.48 -18.48
CA SER A 153 -0.11 40.02 -17.39
C SER A 153 -1.30 39.08 -17.05
N VAL A 154 -1.61 38.98 -15.73
CA VAL A 154 -2.88 38.85 -14.95
C VAL A 154 -4.18 38.16 -15.43
N SER A 155 -4.76 37.44 -14.45
CA SER A 155 -6.17 37.40 -13.94
C SER A 155 -6.78 35.99 -13.92
N GLY A 156 -7.44 35.48 -12.88
CA GLY A 156 -7.82 35.99 -11.56
C GLY A 156 -9.02 35.17 -11.02
N SER A 157 -8.96 34.72 -9.76
CA SER A 157 -10.06 34.56 -8.76
C SER A 157 -9.65 33.47 -7.73
N MET A 158 -9.23 33.79 -6.50
CA MET A 158 -9.94 34.32 -5.32
C MET A 158 -11.10 33.44 -4.82
N PHE A 159 -10.78 32.54 -3.88
CA PHE A 159 -11.58 32.28 -2.67
C PHE A 159 -10.63 32.02 -1.49
N PRO A 160 -10.89 32.57 -0.28
CA PRO A 160 -9.97 32.48 0.85
C PRO A 160 -10.26 31.22 1.67
N ALA A 161 -9.35 30.25 1.64
CA ALA A 161 -9.33 29.17 2.61
C ALA A 161 -8.32 29.52 3.72
N VAL A 162 -8.79 30.18 4.77
CA VAL A 162 -8.05 30.31 6.03
C VAL A 162 -8.01 28.92 6.67
N SER A 163 -6.95 28.17 6.38
CA SER A 163 -6.55 27.00 7.15
C SER A 163 -5.49 27.42 8.15
N PRO A 164 -5.57 27.04 9.44
CA PRO A 164 -4.51 27.32 10.39
C PRO A 164 -3.28 26.49 9.99
N GLN A 165 -2.35 27.13 9.28
CA GLN A 165 -1.03 26.58 9.03
C GLN A 165 -0.30 26.51 10.37
N GLY A 166 -0.28 25.33 11.00
CA GLY A 166 0.67 25.04 12.06
C GLY A 166 2.10 25.35 11.57
N PRO A 167 3.01 25.78 12.46
CA PRO A 167 4.31 26.28 12.05
C PRO A 167 5.06 25.22 11.22
N LYS A 168 5.45 25.60 10.00
CA LYS A 168 6.30 24.80 9.13
C LYS A 168 7.59 24.49 9.90
N ALA A 169 7.89 23.21 10.07
CA ALA A 169 9.19 22.78 10.57
C ALA A 169 10.30 23.39 9.68
N PRO A 170 11.38 23.95 10.26
CA PRO A 170 12.43 24.57 9.48
C PRO A 170 13.04 23.51 8.56
N SER A 171 12.89 23.73 7.25
CA SER A 171 13.53 22.89 6.23
C SER A 171 15.04 23.03 6.37
N SER A 172 15.76 21.90 6.40
CA SER A 172 17.23 21.82 6.35
C SER A 172 17.86 22.50 5.11
N ALA A 173 17.05 23.02 4.20
CA ALA A 173 17.46 23.77 3.02
C ALA A 173 18.30 25.02 3.33
N SER A 174 18.24 25.57 4.55
CA SER A 174 19.02 26.78 4.91
C SER A 174 20.52 26.56 5.04
N SER A 175 21.01 25.31 5.05
CA SER A 175 22.43 25.00 5.28
C SER A 175 23.21 24.59 4.03
N GLY A 176 22.54 24.39 2.88
CA GLY A 176 23.14 23.82 1.66
C GLY A 176 23.60 22.35 1.80
N ARG A 177 23.47 21.73 2.97
CA ARG A 177 23.90 20.35 3.25
C ARG A 177 22.81 19.34 2.92
N PRO A 178 23.17 18.13 2.45
CA PRO A 178 22.19 17.08 2.15
C PRO A 178 21.50 16.60 3.43
N ALA A 179 20.17 16.52 3.40
CA ALA A 179 19.40 15.93 4.49
C ALA A 179 19.38 14.41 4.38
N LEU A 180 19.46 13.68 5.48
CA LEU A 180 19.28 12.22 5.52
C LEU A 180 17.82 11.83 5.30
N PHE A 181 16.88 12.53 5.94
CA PHE A 181 15.46 12.22 5.89
C PHE A 181 14.68 13.20 5.02
N SER A 182 13.56 12.74 4.44
CA SER A 182 12.57 13.62 3.83
C SER A 182 12.00 14.60 4.86
N SER A 183 11.54 15.78 4.42
CA SER A 183 11.00 16.82 5.31
C SER A 183 9.84 16.32 6.19
N GLY A 184 8.91 15.55 5.61
CA GLY A 184 7.76 14.98 6.31
C GLY A 184 7.99 13.62 6.96
N TYR A 185 6.96 13.13 7.66
CA TYR A 185 6.83 11.76 8.17
C TYR A 185 5.35 11.34 8.06
N VAL A 186 5.08 10.05 8.20
CA VAL A 186 3.72 9.48 8.25
C VAL A 186 3.45 8.99 9.67
N ASP A 187 2.23 9.21 10.16
CA ASP A 187 1.77 8.70 11.45
C ASP A 187 0.43 7.94 11.34
N ILE A 188 0.24 6.94 12.20
CA ILE A 188 -1.03 6.25 12.45
C ILE A 188 -1.35 6.38 13.93
N ILE A 189 -2.51 6.99 14.25
CA ILE A 189 -2.87 7.44 15.61
C ILE A 189 -4.39 7.35 15.84
N PRO A 190 -4.85 6.99 17.05
CA PRO A 190 -4.14 6.25 18.11
C PRO A 190 -4.32 4.75 17.90
N LEU A 191 -3.25 3.98 18.11
CA LEU A 191 -3.41 2.53 18.26
C LEU A 191 -4.16 2.27 19.57
N LYS A 192 -5.33 1.63 19.50
CA LYS A 192 -5.98 1.07 20.70
C LYS A 192 -5.09 -0.04 21.25
N GLU A 193 -5.19 -0.35 22.54
CA GLU A 193 -4.34 -1.38 23.19
C GLU A 193 -4.37 -2.73 22.44
N GLY A 194 -5.56 -3.17 22.00
CA GLY A 194 -5.70 -4.38 21.17
C GLY A 194 -5.16 -4.30 19.73
N GLN A 195 -4.69 -3.14 19.26
CA GLN A 195 -4.04 -2.96 17.95
C GLN A 195 -2.51 -2.92 18.05
N LEU A 196 -1.95 -2.79 19.26
CA LEU A 196 -0.51 -2.66 19.44
C LEU A 196 0.24 -3.89 18.99
N ASP A 197 -0.19 -5.07 19.42
CA ASP A 197 0.50 -6.32 19.08
C ASP A 197 0.44 -6.63 17.59
N THR A 198 -0.68 -6.29 16.93
CA THR A 198 -0.77 -6.34 15.46
C THR A 198 0.24 -5.39 14.81
N GLN A 199 0.38 -4.18 15.34
CA GLN A 199 1.31 -3.19 14.78
C GLN A 199 2.78 -3.57 15.03
N ARG A 200 3.09 -4.18 16.18
CA ARG A 200 4.40 -4.76 16.48
C ARG A 200 4.71 -5.89 15.52
N ALA A 201 3.80 -6.85 15.36
CA ALA A 201 3.95 -7.95 14.41
C ALA A 201 4.21 -7.44 12.99
N TYR A 202 3.46 -6.42 12.55
CA TYR A 202 3.71 -5.75 11.27
C TYR A 202 5.14 -5.18 11.17
N ILE A 203 5.61 -4.46 12.19
CA ILE A 203 6.97 -3.89 12.20
C ILE A 203 8.02 -5.00 12.05
N HIS A 204 7.87 -6.09 12.79
CA HIS A 204 8.81 -7.21 12.76
C HIS A 204 8.74 -8.04 11.48
N SER A 205 7.57 -8.10 10.82
CA SER A 205 7.38 -8.83 9.56
C SER A 205 7.96 -8.10 8.33
N ASN A 206 8.27 -6.80 8.44
CA ASN A 206 8.70 -5.96 7.31
C ASN A 206 9.92 -6.49 6.54
N PRO A 207 11.02 -6.94 7.19
CA PRO A 207 12.17 -7.51 6.48
C PRO A 207 11.80 -8.75 5.65
N ARG A 208 11.04 -9.70 6.21
CA ARG A 208 10.56 -10.89 5.47
C ARG A 208 9.66 -10.47 4.31
N ASN A 209 8.66 -9.63 4.56
CA ASN A 209 7.74 -9.17 3.53
C ASN A 209 8.46 -8.43 2.39
N ARG A 210 9.54 -7.71 2.71
CA ARG A 210 10.38 -7.05 1.72
C ARG A 210 11.17 -8.06 0.90
N LEU A 211 11.81 -9.05 1.54
CA LEU A 211 12.54 -10.10 0.83
C LEU A 211 11.61 -10.89 -0.09
N LEU A 212 10.44 -11.29 0.42
CA LEU A 212 9.40 -12.02 -0.30
C LEU A 212 8.98 -11.32 -1.60
N ARG A 213 8.83 -9.99 -1.56
CA ARG A 213 8.51 -9.17 -2.74
C ARG A 213 9.67 -9.05 -3.72
N ILE A 214 10.90 -8.97 -3.22
CA ILE A 214 12.09 -8.88 -4.07
C ILE A 214 12.28 -10.20 -4.83
N THR A 215 12.11 -11.34 -4.16
CA THR A 215 12.25 -12.67 -4.76
C THR A 215 11.11 -13.02 -5.71
N ASN A 216 9.89 -12.55 -5.44
CA ASN A 216 8.70 -12.86 -6.24
C ASN A 216 8.20 -11.64 -7.04
N ARG A 217 9.12 -10.92 -7.70
CA ARG A 217 8.79 -9.65 -8.36
C ARG A 217 7.78 -9.77 -9.51
N SER A 218 7.73 -10.93 -10.17
CA SER A 218 6.75 -11.21 -11.23
C SER A 218 5.32 -11.35 -10.69
N ALA A 219 5.15 -11.88 -9.47
CA ALA A 219 3.84 -12.17 -8.89
C ALA A 219 3.37 -11.11 -7.87
N LEU A 220 4.27 -10.56 -7.05
CA LEU A 220 3.92 -9.70 -5.89
C LEU A 220 3.95 -8.20 -6.20
N PHE A 221 3.58 -7.85 -7.43
CA PHE A 221 3.32 -6.49 -7.89
C PHE A 221 2.10 -6.49 -8.81
N PRO A 222 1.32 -5.39 -8.88
CA PRO A 222 0.24 -5.28 -9.84
C PRO A 222 0.75 -5.45 -11.27
N GLN A 223 0.16 -6.40 -11.99
CA GLN A 223 0.42 -6.66 -13.39
C GLN A 223 -0.79 -6.14 -14.19
N ARG A 224 -0.53 -5.33 -15.22
CA ARG A 224 -1.59 -4.64 -15.95
C ARG A 224 -2.03 -5.41 -17.18
N ASN A 225 -3.34 -5.42 -17.45
CA ASN A 225 -3.91 -5.98 -18.68
C ASN A 225 -3.50 -7.45 -18.94
N THR A 226 -3.38 -8.26 -17.88
CA THR A 226 -2.82 -9.62 -17.96
C THR A 226 -3.85 -10.68 -18.34
N ILE A 227 -5.15 -10.38 -18.17
CA ILE A 227 -6.22 -11.34 -18.41
C ILE A 227 -7.22 -10.73 -19.39
N ASP A 228 -7.36 -11.35 -20.56
CA ASP A 228 -8.41 -11.03 -21.52
C ASP A 228 -9.66 -11.86 -21.22
N THR A 229 -10.77 -11.18 -20.94
CA THR A 229 -12.05 -11.83 -20.64
C THR A 229 -12.84 -12.18 -21.90
N LEU A 230 -12.44 -11.65 -23.06
CA LEU A 230 -13.17 -11.71 -24.33
C LEU A 230 -14.57 -11.06 -24.28
N VAL A 231 -14.90 -10.37 -23.17
CA VAL A 231 -16.18 -9.68 -23.02
C VAL A 231 -16.06 -8.30 -23.66
N THR A 232 -16.84 -8.05 -24.71
CA THR A 232 -16.95 -6.70 -25.26
C THR A 232 -17.81 -5.81 -24.34
N PRO A 233 -17.57 -4.48 -24.30
CA PRO A 233 -18.42 -3.56 -23.55
C PRO A 233 -19.91 -3.69 -23.92
N SER A 234 -20.21 -3.90 -25.21
CA SER A 234 -21.58 -4.11 -25.70
C SER A 234 -22.21 -5.38 -25.12
N ALA A 235 -21.47 -6.49 -25.07
CA ALA A 235 -21.94 -7.73 -24.48
C ALA A 235 -22.15 -7.59 -22.97
N LEU A 236 -21.24 -6.93 -22.26
CA LEU A 236 -21.39 -6.64 -20.83
C LEU A 236 -22.63 -5.78 -20.56
N LYS A 237 -22.86 -4.73 -21.36
CA LYS A 237 -24.05 -3.89 -21.23
C LYS A 237 -25.33 -4.72 -21.40
N GLY A 238 -25.38 -5.57 -22.42
CA GLY A 238 -26.51 -6.48 -22.65
C GLY A 238 -26.74 -7.45 -21.49
N TYR A 239 -25.67 -8.03 -20.93
CA TYR A 239 -25.74 -8.87 -19.73
C TYR A 239 -26.33 -8.11 -18.54
N LEU A 240 -25.84 -6.90 -18.25
CA LEU A 240 -26.31 -6.09 -17.12
C LEU A 240 -27.77 -5.66 -17.27
N THR A 241 -28.22 -5.37 -18.49
CA THR A 241 -29.64 -5.09 -18.77
C THR A 241 -30.51 -6.33 -18.50
N LYS A 242 -30.07 -7.51 -18.94
CA LYS A 242 -30.79 -8.77 -18.70
C LYS A 242 -30.87 -9.12 -17.21
N GLU A 243 -29.81 -8.85 -16.46
CA GLU A 243 -29.75 -9.07 -15.00
C GLU A 243 -30.46 -7.97 -14.19
N HIS A 244 -31.18 -7.06 -14.85
CA HIS A 244 -31.85 -5.90 -14.24
C HIS A 244 -30.93 -4.98 -13.43
N ALA A 245 -29.62 -5.04 -13.69
CA ALA A 245 -28.61 -4.19 -13.07
C ALA A 245 -28.54 -2.81 -13.75
N LEU A 246 -28.99 -2.72 -15.01
CA LEU A 246 -29.18 -1.49 -15.77
C LEU A 246 -30.61 -1.45 -16.31
N ARG A 247 -31.30 -0.32 -16.16
CA ARG A 247 -32.59 -0.10 -16.83
C ARG A 247 -32.37 0.11 -18.33
N ASN A 248 -33.38 -0.18 -19.14
CA ASN A 248 -33.38 0.19 -20.54
C ASN A 248 -33.14 1.70 -20.66
N ASN A 249 -32.13 2.09 -21.45
CA ASN A 249 -31.66 3.48 -21.64
C ASN A 249 -30.93 4.14 -20.46
N ASP A 250 -30.53 3.41 -19.42
CA ASP A 250 -29.69 3.95 -18.34
C ASP A 250 -28.24 4.20 -18.81
N THR A 251 -28.07 5.31 -19.52
CA THR A 251 -26.81 5.69 -20.15
C THR A 251 -25.82 6.27 -19.14
N THR A 252 -26.31 6.94 -18.09
CA THR A 252 -25.47 7.56 -17.07
C THR A 252 -24.77 6.54 -16.20
N THR A 253 -25.50 5.53 -15.69
CA THR A 253 -24.90 4.44 -14.91
C THR A 253 -23.93 3.64 -15.76
N TRP A 254 -24.31 3.34 -17.01
CA TRP A 254 -23.43 2.65 -17.95
C TRP A 254 -22.13 3.42 -18.21
N ASN A 255 -22.20 4.72 -18.53
CA ASN A 255 -21.01 5.52 -18.81
C ASN A 255 -20.08 5.60 -17.60
N THR A 256 -20.66 5.75 -16.40
CA THR A 256 -19.89 5.76 -15.15
C THR A 256 -19.16 4.44 -14.93
N LEU A 257 -19.85 3.31 -15.14
CA LEU A 257 -19.27 1.97 -15.03
C LEU A 257 -18.20 1.74 -16.11
N HIS A 258 -18.50 2.09 -17.36
CA HIS A 258 -17.62 1.92 -18.51
C HIS A 258 -16.31 2.66 -18.35
N ASN A 259 -16.35 3.91 -17.86
CA ASN A 259 -15.15 4.70 -17.60
C ASN A 259 -14.25 4.12 -16.50
N LYS A 260 -14.79 3.23 -15.67
CA LYS A 260 -14.02 2.52 -14.64
C LYS A 260 -13.40 1.23 -15.16
N LEU A 261 -13.92 0.65 -16.24
CA LEU A 261 -13.41 -0.60 -16.78
C LEU A 261 -12.05 -0.40 -17.44
N THR A 262 -11.20 -1.40 -17.28
CA THR A 262 -9.98 -1.53 -18.06
C THR A 262 -10.34 -2.15 -19.41
N ILE A 263 -10.25 -1.36 -20.49
CA ILE A 263 -10.63 -1.80 -21.84
C ILE A 263 -9.42 -1.65 -22.77
N ALA A 264 -9.08 -2.73 -23.47
CA ALA A 264 -8.16 -2.70 -24.59
C ALA A 264 -8.54 -3.78 -25.61
N ASN A 265 -8.15 -3.60 -26.86
CA ASN A 265 -8.50 -4.52 -27.96
C ASN A 265 -10.01 -4.81 -28.06
N SER A 266 -10.84 -3.81 -27.74
CA SER A 266 -12.32 -3.92 -27.70
C SER A 266 -12.89 -4.91 -26.67
N HIS A 267 -12.07 -5.41 -25.75
CA HIS A 267 -12.46 -6.30 -24.66
C HIS A 267 -12.25 -5.64 -23.30
N VAL A 268 -13.02 -6.08 -22.31
CA VAL A 268 -12.73 -5.82 -20.90
C VAL A 268 -11.53 -6.69 -20.51
N LEU A 269 -10.45 -6.07 -20.08
CA LEU A 269 -9.27 -6.74 -19.53
C LEU A 269 -9.29 -6.66 -18.02
N CYS A 270 -8.51 -7.53 -17.38
CA CYS A 270 -8.25 -7.44 -15.95
C CYS A 270 -6.76 -7.27 -15.65
N ASP A 271 -6.49 -6.51 -14.61
CA ASP A 271 -5.21 -6.49 -13.93
C ASP A 271 -5.15 -7.66 -12.93
N SER A 272 -3.94 -8.09 -12.59
CA SER A 272 -3.71 -9.18 -11.64
C SER A 272 -2.65 -8.87 -10.58
N TYR A 273 -2.70 -9.60 -9.47
CA TYR A 273 -1.67 -9.63 -8.43
C TYR A 273 -1.63 -11.05 -7.83
N GLY A 274 -0.46 -11.71 -7.88
CA GLY A 274 -0.29 -13.12 -7.56
C GLY A 274 0.26 -13.91 -8.77
N SER A 275 0.39 -15.23 -8.61
CA SER A 275 0.89 -16.10 -9.70
C SER A 275 -0.17 -16.31 -10.78
N LEU A 276 0.18 -16.01 -12.03
CA LEU A 276 -0.67 -16.29 -13.20
C LEU A 276 -0.74 -17.78 -13.55
N ASP A 277 0.14 -18.63 -12.99
CA ASP A 277 0.10 -20.08 -13.19
C ASP A 277 -1.24 -20.68 -12.74
N LEU A 278 -1.92 -20.04 -11.78
CA LEU A 278 -3.27 -20.44 -11.37
C LEU A 278 -4.28 -20.43 -12.53
N LEU A 279 -4.05 -19.64 -13.57
CA LEU A 279 -4.92 -19.59 -14.76
C LEU A 279 -4.70 -20.75 -15.72
N THR A 280 -3.67 -21.57 -15.54
CA THR A 280 -3.45 -22.78 -16.37
C THR A 280 -4.25 -23.97 -15.87
N HIS A 281 -4.84 -23.88 -14.68
CA HIS A 281 -5.70 -24.90 -14.09
C HIS A 281 -7.14 -24.79 -14.59
N ARG A 282 -7.95 -25.80 -14.31
CA ARG A 282 -9.40 -25.74 -14.55
C ARG A 282 -10.02 -24.66 -13.64
N LEU A 283 -10.56 -23.61 -14.24
CA LEU A 283 -11.19 -22.51 -13.52
C LEU A 283 -12.70 -22.75 -13.39
N LEU A 284 -13.25 -22.56 -12.20
CA LEU A 284 -14.69 -22.70 -11.96
C LEU A 284 -15.25 -21.48 -11.22
N PRO A 285 -16.30 -20.84 -11.76
CA PRO A 285 -16.86 -19.66 -11.12
C PRO A 285 -17.69 -20.06 -9.91
N VAL A 286 -17.54 -19.33 -8.81
CA VAL A 286 -18.36 -19.43 -7.60
C VAL A 286 -19.17 -18.14 -7.47
N VAL A 287 -20.44 -18.23 -7.87
CA VAL A 287 -21.44 -17.17 -7.76
C VAL A 287 -22.65 -17.75 -7.04
N CYS A 288 -23.08 -17.14 -5.94
CA CYS A 288 -24.23 -17.61 -5.17
C CYS A 288 -25.44 -16.72 -5.43
N HIS A 289 -26.43 -17.26 -6.15
CA HIS A 289 -27.70 -16.57 -6.39
C HIS A 289 -28.66 -16.75 -5.24
N ARG A 290 -29.44 -15.71 -4.92
CA ARG A 290 -30.46 -15.76 -3.85
C ARG A 290 -31.50 -16.87 -4.05
N LEU A 291 -31.82 -17.18 -5.30
CA LEU A 291 -32.77 -18.24 -5.67
C LEU A 291 -32.24 -19.65 -5.38
N ASP A 292 -30.92 -19.82 -5.39
CA ASP A 292 -30.25 -21.11 -5.18
C ASP A 292 -29.96 -21.38 -3.69
N LYS A 293 -30.41 -20.51 -2.77
CA LYS A 293 -30.20 -20.68 -1.33
C LYS A 293 -30.59 -22.07 -0.79
N PRO A 294 -31.70 -22.71 -1.23
CA PRO A 294 -32.03 -24.07 -0.79
C PRO A 294 -31.01 -25.14 -1.23
N LEU A 295 -30.25 -24.87 -2.30
CA LEU A 295 -29.25 -25.77 -2.87
C LEU A 295 -27.81 -25.41 -2.43
N PHE A 296 -27.64 -24.48 -1.49
CA PHE A 296 -26.32 -24.00 -1.09
C PHE A 296 -25.39 -25.13 -0.62
N ALA A 297 -25.89 -26.09 0.16
CA ALA A 297 -25.10 -27.23 0.61
C ALA A 297 -24.56 -28.07 -0.57
N GLN A 298 -25.38 -28.28 -1.61
CA GLN A 298 -24.96 -28.95 -2.84
C GLN A 298 -23.91 -28.13 -3.59
N GLN A 299 -24.14 -26.82 -3.77
CA GLN A 299 -23.20 -25.93 -4.45
C GLN A 299 -21.83 -25.93 -3.75
N LYS A 300 -21.84 -25.78 -2.42
CA LYS A 300 -20.63 -25.79 -1.59
C LYS A 300 -19.86 -27.10 -1.72
N ALA A 301 -20.55 -28.24 -1.59
CA ALA A 301 -19.93 -29.56 -1.75
C ALA A 301 -19.32 -29.74 -3.15
N ALA A 302 -20.03 -29.34 -4.21
CA ALA A 302 -19.52 -29.40 -5.57
C ALA A 302 -18.28 -28.52 -5.78
N CYS A 303 -18.27 -27.29 -5.23
CA CYS A 303 -17.12 -26.38 -5.29
C CYS A 303 -15.90 -26.97 -4.59
N LEU A 304 -16.06 -27.46 -3.35
CA LEU A 304 -14.94 -28.01 -2.57
C LEU A 304 -14.42 -29.32 -3.17
N ASN A 305 -15.29 -30.20 -3.67
CA ASN A 305 -14.89 -31.42 -4.39
C ASN A 305 -14.10 -31.09 -5.67
N ALA A 306 -14.53 -30.09 -6.43
CA ALA A 306 -13.81 -29.67 -7.63
C ALA A 306 -12.44 -29.05 -7.28
N ALA A 307 -12.38 -28.25 -6.22
CA ALA A 307 -11.13 -27.68 -5.72
C ALA A 307 -10.15 -28.77 -5.25
N GLN A 308 -10.65 -29.80 -4.56
CA GLN A 308 -9.88 -30.98 -4.19
C GLN A 308 -9.33 -31.74 -5.41
N GLN A 309 -10.03 -31.71 -6.54
CA GLN A 309 -9.59 -32.27 -7.82
C GLN A 309 -8.62 -31.34 -8.60
N GLY A 310 -8.17 -30.24 -7.99
CA GLY A 310 -7.21 -29.31 -8.58
C GLY A 310 -7.82 -28.16 -9.40
N ALA A 311 -9.14 -27.94 -9.30
CA ALA A 311 -9.75 -26.75 -9.87
C ALA A 311 -9.44 -25.50 -9.02
N VAL A 312 -9.31 -24.34 -9.68
CA VAL A 312 -9.20 -23.04 -9.01
C VAL A 312 -10.58 -22.40 -8.97
N LEU A 313 -11.03 -22.07 -7.76
CA LEU A 313 -12.32 -21.40 -7.56
C LEU A 313 -12.17 -19.90 -7.81
N VAL A 314 -12.97 -19.36 -8.73
CA VAL A 314 -12.93 -17.93 -9.11
C VAL A 314 -14.18 -17.24 -8.59
N SER A 315 -14.02 -16.24 -7.71
CA SER A 315 -15.17 -15.59 -7.07
C SER A 315 -14.93 -14.11 -6.80
N PRO A 316 -15.96 -13.26 -6.94
CA PRO A 316 -15.91 -11.89 -6.45
C PRO A 316 -16.22 -11.75 -4.94
N ARG A 317 -16.60 -12.85 -4.26
CA ARG A 317 -16.88 -12.89 -2.81
C ARG A 317 -17.92 -11.85 -2.35
N ILE A 318 -18.91 -11.57 -3.17
CA ILE A 318 -19.96 -10.57 -2.92
C ILE A 318 -20.97 -11.13 -1.93
N ALA A 319 -21.48 -12.34 -2.18
CA ALA A 319 -22.51 -12.95 -1.36
C ALA A 319 -21.92 -13.70 -0.16
N ALA A 320 -22.70 -13.81 0.93
CA ALA A 320 -22.28 -14.57 2.12
C ALA A 320 -21.92 -16.04 1.79
N GLY A 321 -22.68 -16.68 0.90
CA GLY A 321 -22.38 -18.04 0.44
C GLY A 321 -21.07 -18.15 -0.33
N GLU A 322 -20.72 -17.15 -1.14
CA GLU A 322 -19.42 -17.09 -1.84
C GLU A 322 -18.28 -16.95 -0.83
N GLN A 323 -18.46 -16.09 0.18
CA GLN A 323 -17.47 -15.90 1.24
C GLN A 323 -17.23 -17.20 2.00
N GLU A 324 -18.29 -17.91 2.39
CA GLU A 324 -18.20 -19.18 3.12
C GLU A 324 -17.46 -20.27 2.30
N ILE A 325 -17.83 -20.45 1.02
CA ILE A 325 -17.16 -21.43 0.14
C ILE A 325 -15.67 -21.09 -0.01
N ILE A 326 -15.34 -19.83 -0.24
CA ILE A 326 -13.97 -19.40 -0.49
C ILE A 326 -13.13 -19.45 0.79
N ASP A 327 -13.68 -19.06 1.94
CA ASP A 327 -12.97 -19.15 3.22
C ASP A 327 -12.67 -20.61 3.58
N GLU A 328 -13.61 -21.52 3.35
CA GLU A 328 -13.37 -22.95 3.57
C GLU A 328 -12.35 -23.52 2.57
N ALA A 329 -12.41 -23.13 1.30
CA ALA A 329 -11.41 -23.52 0.31
C ALA A 329 -10.00 -23.05 0.71
N ILE A 330 -9.85 -21.80 1.17
CA ILE A 330 -8.57 -21.28 1.67
C ILE A 330 -8.12 -22.05 2.91
N ALA A 331 -9.03 -22.33 3.85
CA ALA A 331 -8.72 -23.08 5.07
C ALA A 331 -8.25 -24.51 4.79
N LEU A 332 -8.78 -25.13 3.74
CA LEU A 332 -8.36 -26.45 3.24
C LEU A 332 -7.09 -26.39 2.36
N GLY A 333 -6.53 -25.20 2.12
CA GLY A 333 -5.33 -25.02 1.32
C GLY A 333 -5.56 -25.12 -0.20
N PHE A 334 -6.80 -24.96 -0.67
CA PHE A 334 -7.09 -24.96 -2.10
C PHE A 334 -6.84 -23.59 -2.74
N PRO A 335 -6.32 -23.55 -3.99
CA PRO A 335 -6.05 -22.30 -4.67
C PRO A 335 -7.34 -21.58 -5.09
N VAL A 336 -7.35 -20.26 -4.96
CA VAL A 336 -8.50 -19.41 -5.31
C VAL A 336 -8.08 -18.20 -6.14
N ALA A 337 -8.99 -17.71 -6.99
CA ALA A 337 -8.84 -16.42 -7.65
C ALA A 337 -9.97 -15.47 -7.22
N LEU A 338 -9.60 -14.32 -6.66
CA LEU A 338 -10.55 -13.34 -6.14
C LEU A 338 -10.66 -12.15 -7.08
N ILE A 339 -11.88 -11.84 -7.51
CA ILE A 339 -12.17 -10.61 -8.26
C ILE A 339 -12.46 -9.50 -7.25
N ILE A 340 -11.62 -8.48 -7.19
CA ILE A 340 -11.75 -7.37 -6.25
C ILE A 340 -12.45 -6.16 -6.87
N ASP A 341 -13.11 -5.38 -6.03
CA ASP A 341 -14.05 -4.32 -6.38
C ASP A 341 -13.43 -2.95 -6.71
N ASN A 342 -12.11 -2.87 -6.70
CA ASN A 342 -11.37 -1.67 -7.08
C ASN A 342 -10.05 -2.05 -7.78
N GLY A 343 -9.57 -1.16 -8.65
CA GLY A 343 -8.32 -1.37 -9.36
C GLY A 343 -7.10 -1.35 -8.43
N PHE A 344 -5.95 -1.80 -8.92
CA PHE A 344 -4.72 -1.68 -8.15
C PHE A 344 -4.08 -0.30 -8.31
N PRO A 345 -3.73 0.43 -7.24
CA PRO A 345 -2.86 1.61 -7.36
C PRO A 345 -1.47 1.21 -7.85
N ALA A 346 -0.65 2.19 -8.26
CA ALA A 346 0.74 1.94 -8.67
C ALA A 346 1.57 1.23 -7.57
N ILE A 347 1.24 1.51 -6.30
CA ILE A 347 1.83 0.87 -5.13
C ILE A 347 0.70 0.16 -4.37
N TYR A 348 0.53 -1.13 -4.61
CA TYR A 348 -0.48 -1.95 -3.96
C TYR A 348 0.14 -2.87 -2.90
N HIS A 349 -0.47 -2.87 -1.72
CA HIS A 349 -0.09 -3.74 -0.61
C HIS A 349 -1.35 -4.46 -0.10
N PRO A 350 -1.53 -5.75 -0.41
CA PRO A 350 -2.60 -6.52 0.20
C PRO A 350 -2.32 -6.77 1.69
N SER A 351 -3.30 -7.30 2.42
CA SER A 351 -3.10 -7.74 3.80
C SER A 351 -2.03 -8.84 3.88
N GLU A 352 -1.42 -9.02 5.06
CA GLU A 352 -0.37 -10.04 5.25
C GLU A 352 -0.84 -11.44 4.86
N SER A 353 -2.05 -11.82 5.27
CA SER A 353 -2.66 -13.10 4.89
C SER A 353 -2.77 -13.28 3.36
N ARG A 354 -3.27 -12.25 2.65
CA ARG A 354 -3.37 -12.29 1.19
C ARG A 354 -1.99 -12.28 0.52
N LEU A 355 -1.04 -11.52 1.06
CA LEU A 355 0.33 -11.48 0.56
C LEU A 355 0.97 -12.87 0.63
N ALA A 356 0.82 -13.57 1.76
CA ALA A 356 1.33 -14.92 1.94
C ALA A 356 0.70 -15.90 0.94
N LEU A 357 -0.63 -15.89 0.80
CA LEU A 357 -1.33 -16.75 -0.16
C LEU A 357 -0.95 -16.46 -1.62
N CYS A 358 -0.75 -15.19 -1.99
CA CYS A 358 -0.26 -14.82 -3.32
C CYS A 358 1.18 -15.31 -3.54
N ALA A 359 2.02 -15.23 -2.51
CA ALA A 359 3.42 -15.62 -2.60
C ALA A 359 3.61 -17.14 -2.68
N SER A 360 2.72 -17.90 -2.06
CA SER A 360 2.69 -19.36 -2.15
C SER A 360 1.92 -19.88 -3.37
N ALA A 361 1.49 -19.01 -4.30
CA ALA A 361 0.66 -19.37 -5.45
C ALA A 361 -0.67 -20.06 -5.09
N HIS A 362 -1.26 -19.74 -3.92
CA HIS A 362 -2.59 -20.20 -3.50
C HIS A 362 -3.68 -19.14 -3.71
N MET A 363 -3.30 -17.92 -4.08
CA MET A 363 -4.25 -16.85 -4.38
C MET A 363 -3.81 -16.00 -5.58
N LEU A 364 -4.76 -15.71 -6.45
CA LEU A 364 -4.65 -14.68 -7.49
C LEU A 364 -5.71 -13.60 -7.24
N LEU A 365 -5.30 -12.34 -7.13
CA LEU A 365 -6.23 -11.21 -7.11
C LEU A 365 -6.38 -10.69 -8.53
N ILE A 366 -7.61 -10.43 -8.94
CA ILE A 366 -7.99 -10.00 -10.28
C ILE A 366 -8.88 -8.78 -10.17
N THR A 367 -8.76 -7.80 -11.06
CA THR A 367 -9.71 -6.69 -11.11
C THR A 367 -9.94 -6.18 -12.53
N PRO A 368 -11.20 -6.01 -12.97
CA PRO A 368 -11.52 -5.38 -14.24
C PRO A 368 -11.51 -3.84 -14.16
N TRP A 369 -11.17 -3.28 -13.00
CA TRP A 369 -11.33 -1.86 -12.70
C TRP A 369 -10.01 -1.10 -12.80
N THR A 370 -10.08 0.14 -13.27
CA THR A 370 -9.07 1.15 -13.04
C THR A 370 -9.13 1.63 -11.58
N TYR A 371 -7.97 1.88 -10.98
CA TYR A 371 -7.92 2.34 -9.60
C TYR A 371 -8.45 3.76 -9.48
N HIS A 372 -9.36 3.95 -8.53
CA HIS A 372 -9.78 5.27 -8.07
C HIS A 372 -9.87 5.26 -6.55
N TYR A 373 -9.65 6.43 -5.97
CA TYR A 373 -9.86 6.61 -4.54
C TYR A 373 -11.37 6.55 -4.25
N ARG A 374 -11.79 5.62 -3.39
CA ARG A 374 -13.16 5.57 -2.85
C ARG A 374 -13.16 6.08 -1.42
N HIS A 375 -14.13 6.92 -1.09
CA HIS A 375 -14.40 7.27 0.30
C HIS A 375 -15.06 6.08 1.02
N ASN A 376 -14.84 5.94 2.32
CA ASN A 376 -15.36 4.82 3.12
C ASN A 376 -16.89 4.67 3.07
N ASN A 377 -17.62 5.73 2.73
CA ASN A 377 -19.08 5.73 2.67
C ASN A 377 -19.63 5.34 1.28
N GLN A 378 -18.76 5.11 0.30
CA GLN A 378 -19.17 4.71 -1.05
C GLN A 378 -19.26 3.18 -1.12
N GLU A 379 -20.49 2.68 -1.15
CA GLU A 379 -20.76 1.26 -1.31
C GLU A 379 -20.59 0.81 -2.78
N ILE A 380 -20.30 -0.47 -2.96
CA ILE A 380 -20.29 -1.10 -4.27
C ILE A 380 -21.72 -1.19 -4.83
N THR A 381 -21.88 -0.81 -6.09
CA THR A 381 -23.19 -0.82 -6.75
C THR A 381 -23.56 -2.23 -7.25
N VAL A 382 -24.86 -2.48 -7.42
CA VAL A 382 -25.36 -3.73 -8.01
C VAL A 382 -24.79 -3.97 -9.41
N ALA A 383 -24.61 -2.92 -10.22
CA ALA A 383 -24.01 -3.02 -11.55
C ALA A 383 -22.54 -3.46 -11.50
N GLU A 384 -21.76 -2.96 -10.53
CA GLU A 384 -20.38 -3.43 -10.31
C GLU A 384 -20.34 -4.88 -9.84
N CYS A 385 -21.19 -5.26 -8.89
CA CYS A 385 -21.33 -6.64 -8.42
C CYS A 385 -21.64 -7.61 -9.59
N LYS A 386 -22.65 -7.28 -10.40
CA LYS A 386 -23.04 -8.10 -11.55
C LYS A 386 -21.98 -8.11 -12.64
N THR A 387 -21.23 -7.02 -12.81
CA THR A 387 -20.06 -7.01 -13.69
C THR A 387 -19.02 -8.02 -13.23
N MET A 388 -18.66 -8.04 -11.94
CA MET A 388 -17.67 -9.01 -11.44
C MET A 388 -18.16 -10.47 -11.56
N ASN A 389 -19.46 -10.72 -11.38
CA ASN A 389 -20.05 -12.05 -11.67
C ASN A 389 -19.91 -12.44 -13.15
N CYS A 390 -20.15 -11.51 -14.08
CA CYS A 390 -19.95 -11.72 -15.51
C CYS A 390 -18.48 -12.05 -15.82
N ILE A 391 -17.56 -11.27 -15.25
CA ILE A 391 -16.12 -11.46 -15.42
C ILE A 391 -15.65 -12.80 -14.85
N ALA A 392 -16.18 -13.24 -13.71
CA ALA A 392 -15.89 -14.58 -13.15
C ALA A 392 -16.23 -15.69 -14.15
N GLN A 393 -17.44 -15.66 -14.73
CA GLN A 393 -17.88 -16.64 -15.72
C GLN A 393 -17.05 -16.57 -17.01
N ALA A 394 -16.72 -15.35 -17.47
CA ALA A 394 -15.93 -15.13 -18.67
C ALA A 394 -14.50 -15.68 -18.55
N ILE A 395 -13.82 -15.38 -17.44
CA ILE A 395 -12.48 -15.90 -17.15
C ILE A 395 -12.51 -17.43 -17.09
N CYS A 396 -13.53 -18.01 -16.47
CA CYS A 396 -13.67 -19.47 -16.36
C CYS A 396 -14.15 -20.15 -17.65
N ARG A 397 -14.60 -19.37 -18.65
CA ARG A 397 -15.25 -19.87 -19.88
C ARG A 397 -16.38 -20.87 -19.60
N THR A 398 -17.04 -20.71 -18.45
CA THR A 398 -18.00 -21.66 -17.89
C THR A 398 -19.10 -20.88 -17.18
N LYS A 399 -20.35 -21.32 -17.31
CA LYS A 399 -21.48 -20.70 -16.59
C LYS A 399 -21.44 -21.07 -15.12
N ASP A 400 -21.95 -20.19 -14.27
CA ASP A 400 -22.06 -20.40 -12.83
C ASP A 400 -23.06 -21.51 -12.40
N SER A 401 -23.81 -22.09 -13.35
CA SER A 401 -24.70 -23.23 -13.13
C SER A 401 -24.01 -24.60 -13.20
N TRP A 402 -22.69 -24.67 -13.36
CA TRP A 402 -21.94 -25.93 -13.59
C TRP A 402 -22.05 -26.97 -12.46
N TRP A 403 -22.38 -26.52 -11.24
CA TRP A 403 -22.50 -27.36 -10.04
C TRP A 403 -23.88 -28.01 -9.89
N LYS A 404 -24.84 -27.59 -10.72
CA LYS A 404 -26.18 -28.16 -10.84
C LYS A 404 -26.11 -29.37 -11.75
#